data_AF-A0A450U9W6-F1
#
_entry.id   AF-A0A450U9W6-F1
#
_cell.length_a   1.000
_cell.length_b   1.000
_cell.length_c   1.000
_cell.angle_alpha   90.00
_cell.angle_beta   90.00
_cell.angle_gamma   90.00
#
_symmetry.space_group_name_H-M   'P 1'
#
loop_
_entity.id
_entity.type
_entity.pdbx_description
1 polymer ?
#
loop_
_entity_poly.entity_id
_entity_poly.type
_entity_poly.pdbx_seq_one_letter_code
_entity_poly.pdbx_strand_id
1 'polypeptide(L)'
;MSAATGQEASLESGEWRHGDFEGHGAFTKALLEGLEGAMLPDAPSRGGRIGIEELDLYVTNRVKELTEGRQHPMTSIPKMTSNFPVAVVD
;
A
#
# COMPACT_ATOMS: atom_id res chain seq x y z
N MET A 1 1.49 8.90 5.12
CA MET A 1 0.26 8.17 4.76
C MET A 1 -0.45 7.80 6.05
N SER A 2 -1.79 7.86 6.09
CA SER A 2 -2.62 7.34 7.18
C SER A 2 -3.50 6.20 6.66
N ALA A 3 -3.88 5.28 7.56
CA ALA A 3 -4.64 4.09 7.20
C ALA A 3 -6.09 4.38 6.81
N ALA A 4 -6.70 5.42 7.37
CA ALA A 4 -8.07 5.83 7.12
C ALA A 4 -8.19 7.35 7.14
N THR A 5 -9.36 7.85 6.73
CA THR A 5 -9.78 9.25 6.99
C THR A 5 -10.17 9.43 8.46
N GLY A 6 -10.42 10.68 8.86
CA GLY A 6 -10.89 10.98 10.22
C GLY A 6 -12.34 10.59 10.50
N GLN A 7 -13.07 10.01 9.54
CA GLN A 7 -14.51 9.65 9.67
C GLN A 7 -14.76 8.15 9.54
N GLU A 8 -13.71 7.34 9.42
CA GLU A 8 -13.78 5.92 9.14
C GLU A 8 -12.88 5.13 10.11
N ALA A 9 -13.23 3.86 10.33
CA ALA A 9 -12.38 2.97 11.12
C ALA A 9 -11.25 2.39 10.26
N SER A 10 -10.11 2.10 10.88
CA SER A 10 -9.11 1.20 10.31
C SER A 10 -9.53 -0.23 10.64
N LEU A 11 -9.86 -1.00 9.60
CA LEU A 11 -10.35 -2.36 9.75
C LEU A 11 -9.19 -3.35 9.88
N GLU A 12 -9.47 -4.47 10.54
CA GLU A 12 -8.57 -5.62 10.71
C GLU A 12 -9.32 -6.92 10.39
N SER A 13 -8.59 -7.93 9.91
CA SER A 13 -9.15 -9.25 9.65
C SER A 13 -8.07 -10.34 9.72
N GLY A 14 -8.44 -11.51 10.24
CA GLY A 14 -7.62 -12.72 10.19
C GLY A 14 -7.42 -13.26 8.77
N GLU A 15 -8.30 -12.89 7.82
CA GLU A 15 -8.17 -13.27 6.41
C GLU A 15 -7.07 -12.48 5.68
N TRP A 16 -6.69 -11.31 6.21
CA TRP A 16 -5.67 -10.44 5.61
C TRP A 16 -4.27 -10.86 6.05
N ARG A 17 -3.89 -12.09 5.73
CA ARG A 17 -2.60 -12.69 6.10
C ARG A 17 -1.46 -12.18 5.22
N HIS A 18 -0.28 -12.01 5.79
CA HIS A 18 0.94 -11.66 5.06
C HIS A 18 2.16 -12.25 5.75
N GLY A 19 3.00 -12.98 5.00
CA GLY A 19 4.06 -13.81 5.57
C GLY A 19 3.51 -14.84 6.56
N ASP A 20 4.20 -15.00 7.70
CA ASP A 20 3.82 -15.96 8.74
C ASP A 20 2.77 -15.41 9.73
N PHE A 21 2.32 -14.17 9.57
CA PHE A 21 1.37 -13.54 10.48
C PHE A 21 -0.09 -13.92 10.19
N GLU A 22 -0.86 -14.16 11.23
CA GLU A 22 -2.23 -14.70 11.16
C GLU A 22 -3.32 -13.67 10.81
N GLY A 23 -2.98 -12.39 10.64
CA GLY A 23 -3.91 -11.34 10.24
C GLY A 23 -3.28 -9.95 10.37
N HIS A 24 -3.83 -8.97 9.64
CA HIS A 24 -3.37 -7.59 9.62
C HIS A 24 -4.55 -6.62 9.53
N GLY A 25 -4.27 -5.33 9.72
CA GLY A 25 -5.12 -4.26 9.21
C GLY A 25 -5.09 -4.19 7.68
N ALA A 26 -6.18 -3.77 7.04
CA ALA A 26 -6.26 -3.68 5.57
C ALA A 26 -5.13 -2.82 4.99
N PHE A 27 -4.82 -1.71 5.67
CA PHE A 27 -3.72 -0.81 5.30
C PHE A 27 -2.36 -1.51 5.39
N THR A 28 -2.05 -2.15 6.52
CA THR A 28 -0.75 -2.82 6.71
C THR A 28 -0.58 -3.94 5.69
N LYS A 29 -1.62 -4.73 5.44
CA LYS A 29 -1.63 -5.77 4.42
C LYS A 29 -1.28 -5.19 3.03
N ALA A 30 -2.00 -4.15 2.62
CA ALA A 30 -1.76 -3.47 1.34
C ALA A 30 -0.36 -2.84 1.24
N LEU A 31 0.14 -2.24 2.33
CA LEU A 31 1.46 -1.62 2.36
C LEU A 31 2.57 -2.67 2.17
N LEU A 32 2.48 -3.81 2.86
CA LEU A 32 3.46 -4.88 2.74
C LEU A 32 3.48 -5.48 1.33
N GLU A 33 2.30 -5.79 0.77
CA GLU A 33 2.19 -6.26 -0.62
C GLU A 33 2.79 -5.25 -1.62
N GLY A 34 2.51 -3.95 -1.42
CA GLY A 34 3.03 -2.89 -2.26
C GLY A 34 4.55 -2.75 -2.19
N LEU A 35 5.14 -2.85 -1.00
CA LEU A 35 6.60 -2.78 -0.81
C LEU A 35 7.34 -4.00 -1.38
N GLU A 36 6.69 -5.16 -1.42
CA GLU A 36 7.19 -6.38 -2.05
C GLU A 36 7.01 -6.40 -3.58
N GLY A 37 6.53 -5.30 -4.17
CA GLY A 37 6.45 -5.16 -5.62
C GLY A 37 5.23 -5.82 -6.24
N ALA A 38 4.13 -5.99 -5.52
CA ALA A 38 2.88 -6.56 -6.07
C ALA A 38 2.36 -5.85 -7.34
N MET A 39 2.78 -4.60 -7.58
CA MET A 39 2.47 -3.82 -8.79
C MET A 39 3.52 -3.91 -9.91
N LEU A 40 4.62 -4.64 -9.71
CA LEU A 40 5.77 -4.74 -10.61
C LEU A 40 6.14 -6.21 -10.91
N PRO A 41 5.29 -6.96 -11.62
CA PRO A 41 5.64 -8.32 -12.05
C PRO A 41 6.92 -8.39 -12.90
N ASP A 42 7.29 -7.28 -13.57
CA ASP A 42 8.52 -7.15 -14.35
C ASP A 42 9.60 -6.31 -13.64
N ALA A 43 9.59 -6.20 -12.30
CA ALA A 43 10.48 -5.37 -11.49
C ALA A 43 11.97 -5.37 -11.92
N PRO A 44 12.59 -6.51 -12.30
CA PRO A 44 13.99 -6.53 -12.75
C PRO A 44 14.25 -5.64 -13.97
N SER A 45 13.29 -5.57 -14.90
CA SER A 45 13.40 -4.77 -16.13
C SER A 45 13.22 -3.26 -15.91
N ARG A 46 12.67 -2.85 -14.76
CA ARG A 46 12.44 -1.45 -14.38
C ARG A 46 13.43 -0.94 -13.32
N GLY A 47 14.53 -1.67 -13.12
CA GLY A 47 15.56 -1.31 -12.15
C GLY A 47 15.13 -1.53 -10.70
N GLY A 48 14.10 -2.35 -10.45
CA GLY A 48 13.74 -2.87 -9.13
C GLY A 48 13.34 -1.81 -8.10
N ARG A 49 12.87 -0.62 -8.51
CA ARG A 49 12.55 0.47 -7.58
C ARG A 49 11.07 0.78 -7.59
N ILE A 50 10.53 1.02 -6.39
CA ILE A 50 9.15 1.44 -6.16
C ILE A 50 9.14 2.89 -5.72
N GLY A 51 8.48 3.75 -6.50
CA GLY A 51 8.26 5.15 -6.17
C GLY A 51 7.12 5.37 -5.18
N ILE A 52 7.15 6.51 -4.47
CA ILE A 52 6.11 6.88 -3.51
C ILE A 52 4.72 7.00 -4.15
N GLU A 53 4.63 7.53 -5.38
CA GLU A 53 3.35 7.70 -6.07
C GLU A 53 2.72 6.35 -6.47
N GLU A 54 3.56 5.39 -6.87
CA GLU A 54 3.13 4.04 -7.24
C GLU A 54 2.65 3.27 -6.00
N LEU A 55 3.42 3.36 -4.91
CA LEU A 55 3.03 2.75 -3.64
C LEU A 55 1.71 3.34 -3.11
N ASP A 56 1.55 4.67 -3.15
CA ASP A 56 0.34 5.35 -2.70
C ASP A 56 -0.89 4.90 -3.51
N LEU A 57 -0.76 4.83 -4.84
CA LEU A 57 -1.83 4.35 -5.71
C LEU A 57 -2.20 2.90 -5.41
N TYR A 58 -1.20 2.01 -5.25
CA TYR A 58 -1.43 0.61 -4.93
C TYR A 58 -2.14 0.45 -3.60
N VAL A 59 -1.61 1.07 -2.53
CA VAL A 59 -2.18 0.97 -1.19
C VAL A 59 -3.61 1.51 -1.16
N THR A 60 -3.88 2.62 -1.85
CA THR A 60 -5.22 3.20 -1.94
C THR A 60 -6.23 2.23 -2.56
N ASN A 61 -5.89 1.64 -3.70
CA ASN A 61 -6.78 0.71 -4.38
C ASN A 61 -6.94 -0.59 -3.58
N ARG A 62 -5.86 -1.11 -3.02
CA ARG A 62 -5.85 -2.39 -2.32
C ARG A 62 -6.63 -2.33 -1.01
N VAL A 63 -6.53 -1.23 -0.24
CA VAL A 63 -7.36 -1.04 0.96
C VAL A 63 -8.84 -0.97 0.58
N LYS A 64 -9.17 -0.26 -0.50
CA LYS A 64 -10.55 -0.18 -0.99
C LYS A 64 -11.10 -1.55 -1.37
N GLU A 65 -10.31 -2.39 -2.03
CA GLU A 65 -10.68 -3.77 -2.37
C GLU A 65 -10.91 -4.63 -1.11
N LEU A 66 -9.94 -4.68 -0.20
CA LEU A 66 -10.01 -5.49 1.01
C LEU A 66 -11.20 -5.13 1.90
N THR A 67 -11.57 -3.85 1.92
CA THR A 67 -12.59 -3.30 2.82
C THR A 67 -13.93 -3.06 2.14
N GLU A 68 -14.08 -3.45 0.87
CA GLU A 68 -15.28 -3.20 0.06
C GLU A 68 -15.67 -1.70 0.04
N GLY A 69 -14.67 -0.82 0.04
CA GLY A 69 -14.84 0.64 0.02
C GLY A 69 -15.25 1.26 1.35
N ARG A 70 -15.11 0.55 2.48
CA ARG A 70 -15.43 1.08 3.82
C ARG A 70 -14.30 1.87 4.48
N GLN A 71 -13.09 1.80 3.92
CA GLN A 71 -11.89 2.47 4.44
C GLN A 71 -11.12 3.13 3.29
N HIS A 72 -10.72 4.38 3.49
CA HIS A 72 -9.94 5.15 2.52
C HIS A 72 -8.66 5.69 3.17
N PRO A 73 -7.46 5.18 2.80
CA PRO A 73 -6.21 5.74 3.27
C PRO A 73 -5.98 7.14 2.68
N MET A 74 -5.19 7.96 3.37
CA MET A 74 -4.89 9.32 2.95
C MET A 74 -3.40 9.60 2.93
N THR A 75 -2.96 10.29 1.88
CA THR A 75 -1.57 10.71 1.72
C THR A 75 -1.51 12.16 1.30
N SER A 76 -0.61 12.91 1.93
CA SER A 76 -0.30 14.27 1.53
C SER A 76 1.15 14.31 1.06
N ILE A 77 1.33 14.45 -0.25
CA ILE A 77 2.63 14.68 -0.88
C ILE A 77 2.65 16.14 -1.36
N PRO A 78 3.60 16.98 -0.91
CA PRO A 78 3.69 18.35 -1.40
C PRO A 78 3.89 18.39 -2.92
N LYS A 79 3.16 19.26 -3.63
CA LYS A 79 3.10 19.30 -5.10
C LYS A 79 4.46 19.39 -5.83
N MET A 80 5.47 19.97 -5.19
CA MET A 80 6.81 20.14 -5.77
C MET A 80 7.77 18.99 -5.42
N THR A 81 7.29 17.96 -4.74
CA THR A 81 8.09 16.77 -4.43
C THR A 81 8.12 15.90 -5.67
N SER A 82 9.31 15.64 -6.22
CA SER A 82 9.46 14.65 -7.29
C SER A 82 9.12 13.26 -6.77
N ASN A 83 8.61 12.38 -7.64
CA ASN A 83 8.50 10.96 -7.30
C ASN A 83 9.90 10.42 -6.93
N PHE A 84 10.00 9.73 -5.79
CA PHE A 84 11.25 9.21 -5.26
C PHE A 84 11.09 7.76 -4.80
N PRO A 85 12.15 6.94 -4.87
CA PRO A 85 12.07 5.54 -4.47
C PRO A 85 11.88 5.41 -2.96
N VAL A 86 10.95 4.54 -2.57
CA VAL A 86 10.66 4.17 -1.18
C VAL A 86 10.95 2.71 -0.87
N ALA A 87 11.10 1.87 -1.90
CA ALA A 87 11.55 0.49 -1.75
C ALA A 87 12.38 0.03 -2.95
N VAL A 88 13.15 -1.04 -2.73
CA VAL A 88 13.87 -1.78 -3.75
C VAL A 88 13.40 -3.24 -3.68
N VAL A 89 13.09 -3.81 -4.83
CA VAL A 89 12.72 -5.21 -5.03
C VAL A 89 13.78 -5.86 -5.91
N ASP A 90 14.42 -6.90 -5.37
CA ASP A 90 15.45 -7.70 -6.02
C ASP A 90 14.87 -8.82 -6.89
#